data_AF-A0AAD0JD56-F1
#
_entry.id   AF-A0AAD0JD56-F1
#
_cell.length_a   1.000
_cell.length_b   1.000
_cell.length_c   1.000
_cell.angle_alpha   90.00
_cell.angle_beta   90.00
_cell.angle_gamma   90.00
#
_symmetry.space_group_name_H-M   'P 1'
#
loop_
_entity.id
_entity.type
_entity.pdbx_description
1 polymer ?
#
loop_
_entity_poly.entity_id
_entity_poly.type
_entity_poly.pdbx_seq_one_letter_code
_entity_poly.pdbx_strand_id
1 'polypeptide(L)'
;MSRDRESQLLRQATAAGIDSPRELANFMAQAGHESRGLSRLNESFNYTRGISQIPVEAAWRNGNDALESARQEALRGRPEALAELMYGGRLGNDAPGDALTYHGRGYLPLTGKDAYARAGQALDLDLLNHPELAAQPEHAGRIAVWQWQQHVPEQAREDVREATYAINGAMNGVEDRLRRFDGWQQKLTPDVMERLGRGEVGERAAVARDMTDPSHVGHGLFLGARNGLQQLGPGSGLRTPQELDNAAAALAAGAHKAGLQQIDHVVAGADGRMLFAVQGNMGDPAMQRCAVERVQATQQPLEESSRQLAADATARQEQSASINREQEQQRSRTL
;
A
#
# COMPACT_ATOMS: atom_id res chain seq x y z
N MET A 1 5.40 -3.95 7.97
CA MET A 1 6.37 -4.66 7.10
C MET A 1 5.71 -5.29 5.88
N SER A 2 4.79 -6.27 6.00
CA SER A 2 4.18 -6.92 4.80
C SER A 2 3.31 -5.97 3.94
N ARG A 3 2.43 -5.16 4.55
CA ARG A 3 1.59 -4.18 3.81
C ARG A 3 2.39 -3.11 3.06
N ASP A 4 3.54 -2.71 3.60
CA ASP A 4 4.43 -1.73 2.97
C ASP A 4 5.05 -2.30 1.68
N ARG A 5 5.46 -3.57 1.74
CA ARG A 5 5.95 -4.34 0.58
C ARG A 5 4.86 -4.58 -0.46
N GLU A 6 3.63 -4.86 -0.05
CA GLU A 6 2.48 -4.99 -0.96
C GLU A 6 2.29 -3.72 -1.79
N SER A 7 2.23 -2.58 -1.13
CA SER A 7 2.06 -1.29 -1.80
C SER A 7 3.24 -0.93 -2.69
N GLN A 8 4.47 -1.16 -2.23
CA GLN A 8 5.67 -0.93 -3.04
C GLN A 8 5.68 -1.78 -4.31
N LEU A 9 5.36 -3.07 -4.18
CA LEU A 9 5.35 -4.00 -5.31
C LEU A 9 4.27 -3.63 -6.33
N LEU A 10 3.09 -3.23 -5.87
CA LEU A 10 2.03 -2.69 -6.73
C LEU A 10 2.48 -1.44 -7.50
N ARG A 11 3.12 -0.47 -6.83
CA ARG A 11 3.68 0.72 -7.51
C ARG A 11 4.65 0.34 -8.62
N GLN A 12 5.58 -0.54 -8.32
CA GLN A 12 6.61 -0.95 -9.28
C GLN A 12 6.01 -1.70 -10.46
N ALA A 13 5.04 -2.58 -10.23
CA ALA A 13 4.34 -3.29 -11.30
C ALA A 13 3.59 -2.33 -12.22
N THR A 14 2.78 -1.43 -11.66
CA THR A 14 2.02 -0.45 -12.44
C THR A 14 2.93 0.53 -13.18
N ALA A 15 4.00 1.02 -12.55
CA ALA A 15 4.98 1.88 -13.21
C ALA A 15 5.72 1.19 -14.37
N ALA A 16 5.77 -0.15 -14.37
CA ALA A 16 6.32 -0.95 -15.45
C ALA A 16 5.30 -1.38 -16.51
N GLY A 17 4.08 -0.84 -16.47
CA GLY A 17 3.02 -1.10 -17.45
C GLY A 17 2.14 -2.31 -17.13
N ILE A 18 2.20 -2.86 -15.92
CA ILE A 18 1.24 -3.88 -15.44
C ILE A 18 0.04 -3.14 -14.84
N ASP A 19 -0.91 -2.74 -15.69
CA ASP A 19 -2.03 -1.87 -15.33
C ASP A 19 -3.42 -2.53 -15.42
N SER A 20 -3.52 -3.73 -15.99
CA SER A 20 -4.72 -4.56 -15.88
C SER A 20 -4.95 -4.96 -14.42
N PRO A 21 -6.14 -4.72 -13.84
CA PRO A 21 -6.46 -5.16 -12.48
C PRO A 21 -6.32 -6.67 -12.30
N ARG A 22 -6.63 -7.43 -13.36
CA ARG A 22 -6.58 -8.89 -13.35
C ARG A 22 -5.15 -9.39 -13.44
N GLU A 23 -4.33 -8.78 -14.29
CA GLU A 23 -2.90 -9.09 -14.35
C GLU A 23 -2.20 -8.74 -13.02
N LEU A 24 -2.44 -7.56 -12.46
CA LEU A 24 -1.88 -7.16 -11.17
C LEU A 24 -2.27 -8.14 -10.06
N ALA A 25 -3.53 -8.56 -10.01
CA ALA A 25 -3.98 -9.56 -9.05
C ALA A 25 -3.21 -10.89 -9.20
N ASN A 26 -2.98 -11.34 -10.44
CA ASN A 26 -2.25 -12.58 -10.71
C ASN A 26 -0.77 -12.44 -10.33
N PHE A 27 -0.11 -11.37 -10.76
CA PHE A 27 1.27 -11.06 -10.39
C PHE A 27 1.45 -11.04 -8.87
N MET A 28 0.59 -10.33 -8.14
CA MET A 28 0.64 -10.25 -6.68
C MET A 28 0.32 -11.58 -6.00
N ALA A 29 -0.54 -12.41 -6.58
CA ALA A 29 -0.82 -13.76 -6.09
C ALA A 29 0.39 -14.68 -6.22
N GLN A 30 1.06 -14.64 -7.36
CA GLN A 30 2.25 -15.44 -7.67
C GLN A 30 3.42 -15.02 -6.77
N ALA A 31 3.75 -13.73 -6.74
CA ALA A 31 4.74 -13.16 -5.84
C ALA A 31 4.43 -13.48 -4.36
N GLY A 32 3.16 -13.37 -3.97
CA GLY A 32 2.70 -13.70 -2.63
C GLY A 32 2.86 -15.17 -2.27
N HIS A 33 2.64 -16.09 -3.20
CA HIS A 33 2.84 -17.52 -2.97
C HIS A 33 4.32 -17.84 -2.75
N GLU A 34 5.17 -17.44 -3.69
CA GLU A 34 6.61 -17.75 -3.69
C GLU A 34 7.34 -17.21 -2.45
N SER A 35 6.95 -16.02 -1.99
CA SER A 35 7.64 -15.31 -0.91
C SER A 35 6.96 -15.43 0.47
N ARG A 36 6.02 -16.38 0.62
CA ARG A 36 5.20 -16.55 1.84
C ARG A 36 4.54 -15.23 2.29
N GLY A 37 3.75 -14.64 1.41
CA GLY A 37 3.06 -13.37 1.65
C GLY A 37 4.01 -12.17 1.71
N LEU A 38 4.99 -12.12 0.80
CA LEU A 38 5.98 -11.03 0.70
C LEU A 38 6.89 -10.91 1.93
N SER A 39 6.94 -11.93 2.79
CA SER A 39 7.68 -11.90 4.06
C SER A 39 9.10 -12.44 3.91
N ARG A 40 9.32 -13.39 3.00
CA ARG A 40 10.58 -14.10 2.81
C ARG A 40 11.19 -13.81 1.44
N LEU A 41 12.39 -13.24 1.46
CA LEU A 41 13.14 -12.85 0.24
C LEU A 41 14.45 -13.61 0.07
N ASN A 42 14.74 -14.55 0.97
CA ASN A 42 15.86 -15.47 0.86
C ASN A 42 15.34 -16.89 1.06
N GLU A 43 15.81 -17.79 0.21
CA GLU A 43 15.74 -19.22 0.47
C GLU A 43 16.47 -19.56 1.77
N SER A 44 16.14 -20.71 2.36
CA SER A 44 16.81 -21.21 3.56
C SER A 44 17.19 -22.64 3.32
N PHE A 45 18.39 -22.97 3.75
CA PHE A 45 18.95 -24.32 3.76
C PHE A 45 18.60 -25.10 5.04
N ASN A 46 17.78 -24.52 5.93
CA ASN A 46 17.41 -25.13 7.22
C ASN A 46 16.19 -26.05 7.08
N TYR A 47 16.41 -27.25 6.54
CA TYR A 47 15.39 -28.30 6.46
C TYR A 47 15.45 -29.18 7.72
N THR A 48 14.51 -29.01 8.64
CA THR A 48 14.56 -29.62 10.00
C THR A 48 13.89 -30.99 10.11
N ARG A 49 12.97 -31.34 9.19
CA ARG A 49 12.15 -32.57 9.26
C ARG A 49 12.65 -33.69 8.36
N GLY A 50 13.84 -33.56 7.80
CA GLY A 50 14.48 -34.57 6.95
C GLY A 50 14.64 -34.14 5.48
N ILE A 51 15.36 -34.97 4.71
CA ILE A 51 15.68 -34.72 3.29
C ILE A 51 14.45 -34.58 2.39
N SER A 52 13.32 -35.20 2.74
CA SER A 52 12.06 -35.10 1.98
C SER A 52 11.49 -33.68 1.87
N GLN A 53 11.97 -32.73 2.68
CA GLN A 53 11.60 -31.33 2.54
C GLN A 53 12.35 -30.59 1.43
N ILE A 54 13.41 -31.19 0.87
CA ILE A 54 14.29 -30.55 -0.12
C ILE A 54 13.65 -30.70 -1.50
N PRO A 55 13.19 -29.59 -2.12
CA PRO A 55 12.36 -29.66 -3.32
C PRO A 55 13.19 -29.79 -4.62
N VAL A 56 14.51 -29.68 -4.52
CA VAL A 56 15.39 -29.65 -5.70
C VAL A 56 15.87 -31.06 -6.02
N GLU A 57 15.31 -31.65 -7.08
CA GLU A 57 15.60 -33.01 -7.52
C GLU A 57 17.10 -33.30 -7.73
N ALA A 58 17.87 -32.30 -8.18
CA ALA A 58 19.30 -32.47 -8.37
C ALA A 58 20.07 -32.80 -7.09
N ALA A 59 19.58 -32.35 -5.93
CA ALA A 59 20.20 -32.62 -4.64
C ALA A 59 20.20 -34.11 -4.27
N TRP A 60 19.30 -34.89 -4.89
CA TRP A 60 19.12 -36.32 -4.64
C TRP A 60 20.03 -37.21 -5.49
N ARG A 61 20.73 -36.65 -6.49
CA ARG A 61 21.55 -37.41 -7.45
C ARG A 61 22.73 -38.13 -6.81
N ASN A 62 23.25 -37.58 -5.71
CA ASN A 62 24.39 -38.14 -4.98
C ASN A 62 23.98 -39.11 -3.87
N GLY A 63 22.68 -39.47 -3.81
CA GLY A 63 22.14 -40.43 -2.84
C GLY A 63 21.68 -39.80 -1.52
N ASN A 64 20.82 -40.53 -0.81
CA ASN A 64 20.16 -40.05 0.40
C ASN A 64 21.16 -39.76 1.55
N ASP A 65 22.21 -40.56 1.69
CA ASP A 65 23.19 -40.39 2.78
C ASP A 65 24.01 -39.10 2.62
N ALA A 66 24.43 -38.78 1.40
CA ALA A 66 25.13 -37.53 1.10
C ALA A 66 24.23 -36.31 1.34
N LEU A 67 22.96 -36.40 0.91
CA LEU A 67 21.97 -35.36 1.10
C LEU A 67 21.63 -35.14 2.58
N GLU A 68 21.47 -36.21 3.35
CA GLU A 68 21.20 -36.15 4.79
C GLU A 68 22.41 -35.58 5.54
N SER A 69 23.63 -35.99 5.20
CA SER A 69 24.86 -35.41 5.77
C SER A 69 24.96 -33.91 5.51
N ALA A 70 24.75 -33.48 4.26
CA ALA A 70 24.75 -32.07 3.89
C ALA A 70 23.64 -31.27 4.59
N ARG A 71 22.45 -31.84 4.73
CA ARG A 71 21.34 -31.24 5.50
C ARG A 71 21.70 -31.04 6.96
N GLN A 72 22.36 -32.01 7.59
CA GLN A 72 22.79 -31.93 8.98
C GLN A 72 23.89 -30.89 9.18
N GLU A 73 24.80 -30.71 8.23
CA GLU A 73 25.78 -29.61 8.27
C GLU A 73 25.10 -28.24 8.08
N ALA A 74 24.12 -28.14 7.19
CA ALA A 74 23.35 -26.91 7.00
C ALA A 74 22.65 -26.47 8.30
N LEU A 75 22.06 -27.41 9.05
CA LEU A 75 21.46 -27.13 10.36
C LEU A 75 22.48 -26.65 11.42
N ARG A 76 23.77 -26.92 11.22
CA ARG A 76 24.87 -26.41 12.05
C ARG A 76 25.44 -25.09 11.53
N GLY A 77 24.78 -24.46 10.56
CA GLY A 77 25.21 -23.20 9.95
C GLY A 77 26.27 -23.36 8.87
N ARG A 78 26.45 -24.57 8.32
CA ARG A 78 27.38 -24.88 7.21
C ARG A 78 26.62 -25.39 5.99
N PRO A 79 25.90 -24.51 5.26
CA PRO A 79 25.01 -24.91 4.18
C PRO A 79 25.70 -25.18 2.83
N GLU A 80 27.02 -24.99 2.73
CA GLU A 80 27.78 -25.02 1.48
C GLU A 80 27.58 -26.32 0.71
N ALA A 81 27.72 -27.46 1.39
CA ALA A 81 27.54 -28.77 0.77
C ALA A 81 26.10 -28.96 0.27
N LEU A 82 25.11 -28.49 1.01
CA LEU A 82 23.71 -28.61 0.61
C LEU A 82 23.39 -27.72 -0.58
N ALA A 83 23.88 -26.47 -0.58
CA ALA A 83 23.72 -25.56 -1.71
C ALA A 83 24.37 -26.16 -2.98
N GLU A 84 25.57 -26.71 -2.85
CA GLU A 84 26.27 -27.37 -3.96
C GLU A 84 25.49 -28.56 -4.51
N LEU A 85 24.91 -29.42 -3.65
CA LEU A 85 24.03 -30.50 -4.10
C LEU A 85 22.81 -29.98 -4.87
N MET A 86 22.21 -28.86 -4.44
CA MET A 86 21.01 -28.31 -5.06
C MET A 86 21.32 -27.63 -6.41
N TYR A 87 22.36 -26.81 -6.47
CA TYR A 87 22.58 -25.86 -7.57
C TYR A 87 23.99 -25.86 -8.19
N GLY A 88 24.93 -26.65 -7.65
CA GLY A 88 26.30 -26.74 -8.16
C GLY A 88 26.37 -27.28 -9.59
N GLY A 89 27.25 -26.70 -10.41
CA GLY A 89 27.45 -27.06 -11.81
C GLY A 89 26.26 -26.77 -12.73
N ARG A 90 25.32 -25.91 -12.30
CA ARG A 90 24.06 -25.62 -13.00
C ARG A 90 23.75 -24.13 -12.95
N LEU A 91 22.94 -23.64 -13.89
CA LEU A 91 22.46 -22.24 -13.90
C LEU A 91 23.59 -21.19 -13.85
N GLY A 92 24.73 -21.53 -14.46
CA GLY A 92 25.95 -20.72 -14.45
C GLY A 92 26.82 -20.85 -13.20
N ASN A 93 26.42 -21.65 -12.20
CA ASN A 93 27.22 -21.89 -11.01
C ASN A 93 28.38 -22.85 -11.34
N ASP A 94 29.47 -22.30 -11.84
CA ASP A 94 30.62 -23.02 -12.38
C ASP A 94 31.85 -23.00 -11.48
N ALA A 95 31.86 -22.11 -10.47
CA ALA A 95 32.92 -22.04 -9.47
C ALA A 95 32.44 -22.58 -8.10
N PRO A 96 33.36 -23.14 -7.28
CA PRO A 96 33.05 -23.51 -5.91
C PRO A 96 32.45 -22.35 -5.11
N GLY A 97 31.31 -22.58 -4.47
CA GLY A 97 30.61 -21.58 -3.67
C GLY A 97 29.56 -20.77 -4.44
N ASP A 98 29.55 -20.81 -5.78
CA ASP A 98 28.54 -20.10 -6.59
C ASP A 98 27.12 -20.51 -6.21
N ALA A 99 26.89 -21.80 -5.95
CA ALA A 99 25.59 -22.34 -5.56
C ALA A 99 25.03 -21.69 -4.28
N LEU A 100 25.91 -21.37 -3.32
CA LEU A 100 25.53 -20.66 -2.09
C LEU A 100 25.42 -19.15 -2.34
N THR A 101 26.32 -18.57 -3.11
CA THR A 101 26.32 -17.13 -3.43
C THR A 101 25.06 -16.73 -4.18
N TYR A 102 24.65 -17.49 -5.20
CA TYR A 102 23.54 -17.21 -6.09
C TYR A 102 22.29 -18.08 -5.82
N HIS A 103 22.02 -18.37 -4.54
CA HIS A 103 20.79 -19.07 -4.13
C HIS A 103 19.53 -18.21 -4.38
N GLY A 104 18.35 -18.82 -4.21
CA GLY A 104 17.06 -18.17 -4.49
C GLY A 104 16.80 -16.93 -3.63
N ARG A 105 16.58 -15.77 -4.28
CA ARG A 105 16.21 -14.50 -3.61
C ARG A 105 15.07 -13.76 -4.32
N GLY A 106 14.37 -12.89 -3.59
CA GLY A 106 13.34 -11.99 -4.12
C GLY A 106 11.90 -12.50 -3.96
N TYR A 107 10.94 -11.76 -4.52
CA TYR A 107 9.51 -12.13 -4.45
C TYR A 107 9.14 -13.24 -5.42
N LEU A 108 9.69 -13.21 -6.63
CA LEU A 108 9.77 -14.34 -7.55
C LEU A 108 11.24 -14.78 -7.56
N PRO A 109 11.57 -15.99 -7.08
CA PRO A 109 12.96 -16.38 -6.83
C PRO A 109 13.86 -16.23 -8.06
N LEU A 110 14.96 -15.50 -7.88
CA LEU A 110 16.09 -15.45 -8.80
C LEU A 110 17.16 -16.42 -8.29
N THR A 111 17.50 -17.43 -9.09
CA THR A 111 18.41 -18.52 -8.70
C THR A 111 19.43 -18.81 -9.78
N GLY A 112 20.71 -18.93 -9.40
CA GLY A 112 21.84 -19.24 -10.26
C GLY A 112 22.50 -18.01 -10.88
N LYS A 113 23.84 -18.06 -10.99
CA LYS A 113 24.70 -16.96 -11.49
C LYS A 113 24.24 -16.38 -12.81
N ASP A 114 23.79 -17.22 -13.75
CA ASP A 114 23.30 -16.77 -15.06
C ASP A 114 22.06 -15.87 -14.94
N ALA A 115 21.15 -16.20 -14.01
CA ALA A 115 19.96 -15.42 -13.78
C ALA A 115 20.30 -14.07 -13.11
N TYR A 116 21.21 -14.08 -12.15
CA TYR A 116 21.74 -12.86 -11.52
C TYR A 116 22.42 -11.94 -12.55
N ALA A 117 23.23 -12.49 -13.45
CA ALA A 117 23.85 -11.73 -14.54
C ALA A 117 22.82 -11.06 -15.45
N ARG A 118 21.81 -11.81 -15.93
CA ARG A 118 20.77 -11.27 -16.82
C ARG A 118 19.92 -10.19 -16.13
N ALA A 119 19.47 -10.46 -14.90
CA ALA A 119 18.67 -9.50 -14.14
C ALA A 119 19.47 -8.24 -13.82
N GLY A 120 20.73 -8.39 -13.43
CA GLY A 120 21.62 -7.29 -13.11
C GLY A 120 21.86 -6.38 -14.31
N GLN A 121 22.12 -6.97 -15.48
CA GLN A 121 22.26 -6.24 -16.73
C GLN A 121 20.96 -5.51 -17.14
N ALA A 122 19.81 -6.19 -17.04
CA ALA A 122 18.53 -5.62 -17.48
C ALA A 122 18.03 -4.49 -16.57
N LEU A 123 18.40 -4.51 -15.29
CA LEU A 123 17.92 -3.58 -14.26
C LEU A 123 18.96 -2.57 -13.80
N ASP A 124 20.16 -2.60 -14.39
CA ASP A 124 21.30 -1.78 -13.96
C ASP A 124 21.59 -1.96 -12.46
N LEU A 125 21.76 -3.22 -12.05
CA LEU A 125 22.07 -3.63 -10.68
C LEU A 125 23.30 -4.54 -10.68
N ASP A 126 24.28 -4.28 -9.82
CA ASP A 126 25.47 -5.13 -9.69
C ASP A 126 25.18 -6.40 -8.86
N LEU A 127 24.36 -7.30 -9.42
CA LEU A 127 23.94 -8.53 -8.76
C LEU A 127 25.02 -9.63 -8.74
N LEU A 128 26.09 -9.49 -9.52
CA LEU A 128 27.19 -10.46 -9.53
C LEU A 128 28.16 -10.22 -8.37
N ASN A 129 28.48 -8.95 -8.07
CA ASN A 129 29.31 -8.64 -6.91
C ASN A 129 28.48 -8.45 -5.63
N HIS A 130 27.21 -8.04 -5.77
CA HIS A 130 26.29 -7.78 -4.64
C HIS A 130 24.97 -8.56 -4.78
N PRO A 131 24.99 -9.90 -4.72
CA PRO A 131 23.78 -10.72 -4.89
C PRO A 131 22.73 -10.50 -3.77
N GLU A 132 23.14 -10.00 -2.61
CA GLU A 132 22.24 -9.63 -1.51
C GLU A 132 21.26 -8.51 -1.88
N LEU A 133 21.57 -7.69 -2.89
CA LEU A 133 20.65 -6.67 -3.41
C LEU A 133 19.33 -7.31 -3.84
N ALA A 134 19.34 -8.53 -4.40
CA ALA A 134 18.13 -9.22 -4.83
C ALA A 134 17.15 -9.55 -3.70
N ALA A 135 17.60 -9.52 -2.44
CA ALA A 135 16.75 -9.69 -1.26
C ALA A 135 16.31 -8.37 -0.60
N GLN A 136 16.72 -7.22 -1.13
CA GLN A 136 16.22 -5.92 -0.67
C GLN A 136 14.85 -5.64 -1.29
N PRO A 137 13.81 -5.24 -0.52
CA PRO A 137 12.44 -5.13 -1.01
C PRO A 137 12.29 -4.33 -2.31
N GLU A 138 13.03 -3.24 -2.45
CA GLU A 138 12.99 -2.39 -3.65
C GLU A 138 13.50 -3.10 -4.90
N HIS A 139 14.68 -3.70 -4.81
CA HIS A 139 15.27 -4.43 -5.93
C HIS A 139 14.53 -5.75 -6.19
N ALA A 140 14.11 -6.45 -5.15
CA ALA A 140 13.32 -7.67 -5.23
C ALA A 140 12.02 -7.46 -6.02
N GLY A 141 11.37 -6.30 -5.86
CA GLY A 141 10.16 -5.98 -6.63
C GLY A 141 10.45 -5.63 -8.08
N ARG A 142 11.51 -4.86 -8.38
CA ARG A 142 11.97 -4.62 -9.76
C ARG A 142 12.33 -5.94 -10.48
N ILE A 143 13.05 -6.83 -9.79
CA ILE A 143 13.41 -8.17 -10.29
C ILE A 143 12.15 -9.01 -10.52
N ALA A 144 11.18 -9.00 -9.61
CA ALA A 144 9.95 -9.77 -9.78
C ALA A 144 9.13 -9.30 -10.99
N VAL A 145 8.99 -7.99 -11.18
CA VAL A 145 8.32 -7.40 -12.35
C VAL A 145 9.03 -7.81 -13.65
N TRP A 146 10.37 -7.71 -13.67
CA TRP A 146 11.15 -8.15 -14.83
C TRP A 146 10.99 -9.66 -15.10
N GLN A 147 11.13 -10.51 -14.07
CA GLN A 147 10.92 -11.95 -14.18
C GLN A 147 9.54 -12.28 -14.76
N TRP A 148 8.49 -11.61 -14.27
CA TRP A 148 7.12 -11.76 -14.75
C TRP A 148 7.01 -11.46 -16.25
N GLN A 149 7.53 -10.31 -16.68
CA GLN A 149 7.48 -9.88 -18.08
C GLN A 149 8.28 -10.79 -19.01
N GLN A 150 9.39 -11.39 -18.54
CA GLN A 150 10.22 -12.30 -19.31
C GLN A 150 9.62 -13.72 -19.42
N HIS A 151 9.02 -14.23 -18.35
CA HIS A 151 8.64 -15.64 -18.25
C HIS A 151 7.16 -15.91 -18.51
N VAL A 152 6.28 -14.93 -18.26
CA VAL A 152 4.83 -15.11 -18.44
C VAL A 152 4.40 -14.46 -19.76
N PRO A 153 4.00 -15.26 -20.77
CA PRO A 153 3.50 -14.74 -22.04
C PRO A 153 2.26 -13.88 -21.82
N GLU A 154 2.09 -12.81 -22.60
CA GLU A 154 1.01 -11.84 -22.43
C GLU A 154 -0.38 -12.48 -22.31
N GLN A 155 -0.68 -13.47 -23.18
CA GLN A 155 -1.93 -14.23 -23.16
C GLN A 155 -2.18 -15.05 -21.88
N ALA A 156 -1.13 -15.33 -21.10
CA ALA A 156 -1.19 -16.09 -19.85
C ALA A 156 -1.24 -15.21 -18.60
N ARG A 157 -0.99 -13.90 -18.72
CA ARG A 157 -0.80 -13.01 -17.56
C ARG A 157 -2.06 -12.78 -16.72
N GLU A 158 -3.24 -12.94 -17.31
CA GLU A 158 -4.52 -12.83 -16.59
C GLU A 158 -5.12 -14.19 -16.16
N ASP A 159 -4.45 -15.30 -16.47
CA ASP A 159 -4.85 -16.64 -16.06
C ASP A 159 -3.86 -17.19 -15.03
N VAL A 160 -4.36 -17.49 -13.83
CA VAL A 160 -3.53 -17.97 -12.72
C VAL A 160 -2.89 -19.31 -13.03
N ARG A 161 -3.58 -20.22 -13.74
CA ARG A 161 -3.05 -21.55 -14.04
C ARG A 161 -1.97 -21.48 -15.10
N GLU A 162 -2.22 -20.74 -16.18
CA GLU A 162 -1.23 -20.56 -17.25
C GLU A 162 0.02 -19.84 -16.72
N ALA A 163 -0.14 -18.78 -15.92
CA ALA A 163 0.98 -18.10 -15.28
C ALA A 163 1.73 -19.01 -14.29
N THR A 164 1.02 -19.86 -13.53
CA THR A 164 1.66 -20.83 -12.62
C THR A 164 2.53 -21.81 -13.40
N TYR A 165 2.03 -22.32 -14.53
CA TYR A 165 2.77 -23.22 -15.38
C TYR A 165 3.98 -22.53 -16.01
N ALA A 166 3.81 -21.29 -16.49
CA ALA A 166 4.90 -20.50 -17.07
C ALA A 166 6.04 -20.23 -16.08
N ILE A 167 5.72 -19.97 -14.80
CA ILE A 167 6.72 -19.68 -13.76
C ILE A 167 7.41 -20.95 -13.26
N ASN A 168 6.65 -22.03 -13.00
CA ASN A 168 7.18 -23.20 -12.31
C ASN A 168 7.48 -24.40 -13.22
N GLY A 169 6.97 -24.40 -14.45
CA GLY A 169 6.91 -25.59 -15.31
C GLY A 169 5.93 -26.67 -14.80
N ALA A 170 5.17 -26.41 -13.74
CA ALA A 170 4.24 -27.33 -13.09
C ALA A 170 3.13 -26.59 -12.35
N MET A 171 2.03 -27.28 -11.99
CA MET A 171 0.87 -26.70 -11.30
C MET A 171 1.01 -26.67 -9.77
N ASN A 172 2.24 -26.66 -9.26
CA ASN A 172 2.51 -26.72 -7.82
C ASN A 172 1.97 -25.46 -7.10
N GLY A 173 1.16 -25.68 -6.06
CA GLY A 173 0.60 -24.61 -5.23
C GLY A 173 -0.53 -23.82 -5.87
N VAL A 174 -1.10 -24.29 -7.00
CA VAL A 174 -2.12 -23.55 -7.78
C VAL A 174 -3.34 -23.11 -6.95
N GLU A 175 -3.79 -23.93 -5.99
CA GLU A 175 -4.93 -23.58 -5.13
C GLU A 175 -4.65 -22.38 -4.21
N ASP A 176 -3.43 -22.28 -3.67
CA ASP A 176 -3.04 -21.13 -2.86
C ASP A 176 -2.92 -19.86 -3.73
N ARG A 177 -2.40 -20.00 -4.95
CA ARG A 177 -2.30 -18.90 -5.92
C ARG A 177 -3.69 -18.38 -6.31
N LEU A 178 -4.65 -19.28 -6.60
CA LEU A 178 -6.05 -18.92 -6.88
C LEU A 178 -6.68 -18.17 -5.71
N ARG A 179 -6.53 -18.68 -4.48
CA ARG A 179 -7.06 -18.01 -3.28
C ARG A 179 -6.48 -16.60 -3.09
N ARG A 180 -5.18 -16.43 -3.33
CA ARG A 180 -4.52 -15.11 -3.25
C ARG A 180 -5.00 -14.18 -4.35
N PHE A 181 -5.18 -14.70 -5.56
CA PHE A 181 -5.71 -13.96 -6.70
C PHE A 181 -7.10 -13.40 -6.39
N ASP A 182 -8.02 -14.23 -5.90
CA ASP A 182 -9.36 -13.78 -5.50
C ASP A 182 -9.29 -12.66 -4.46
N GLY A 183 -8.42 -12.81 -3.47
CA GLY A 183 -8.19 -11.79 -2.44
C GLY A 183 -7.64 -10.47 -3.01
N TRP A 184 -6.79 -10.53 -4.05
CA TRP A 184 -6.28 -9.34 -4.72
C TRP A 184 -7.32 -8.69 -5.63
N GLN A 185 -8.14 -9.46 -6.34
CA GLN A 185 -9.24 -8.91 -7.15
C GLN A 185 -10.23 -8.10 -6.31
N GLN A 186 -10.49 -8.53 -5.07
CA GLN A 186 -11.34 -7.77 -4.14
C GLN A 186 -10.68 -6.48 -3.64
N LYS A 187 -9.35 -6.46 -3.49
CA LYS A 187 -8.58 -5.28 -3.05
C LYS A 187 -8.38 -4.25 -4.16
N LEU A 188 -8.22 -4.70 -5.41
CA LEU A 188 -7.97 -3.86 -6.58
C LEU A 188 -9.28 -3.31 -7.17
N THR A 189 -9.99 -2.52 -6.37
CA THR A 189 -11.21 -1.82 -6.80
C THR A 189 -10.88 -0.74 -7.84
N PRO A 190 -11.88 -0.24 -8.60
CA PRO A 190 -11.66 0.86 -9.55
C PRO A 190 -10.97 2.08 -8.95
N ASP A 191 -11.33 2.49 -7.73
CA ASP A 191 -10.67 3.60 -7.00
C ASP A 191 -9.19 3.32 -6.72
N VAL A 192 -8.89 2.09 -6.26
CA VAL A 192 -7.50 1.69 -6.00
C VAL A 192 -6.68 1.68 -7.29
N MET A 193 -7.26 1.20 -8.39
CA MET A 193 -6.63 1.18 -9.72
C MET A 193 -6.39 2.60 -10.27
N GLU A 194 -7.34 3.52 -10.06
CA GLU A 194 -7.18 4.91 -10.46
C GLU A 194 -6.03 5.59 -9.70
N ARG A 195 -5.96 5.35 -8.38
CA ARG A 195 -4.87 5.82 -7.53
C ARG A 195 -3.52 5.20 -7.90
N LEU A 196 -3.50 3.91 -8.22
CA LEU A 196 -2.33 3.21 -8.77
C LEU A 196 -1.81 3.89 -10.03
N GLY A 197 -2.70 4.22 -10.97
CA GLY A 197 -2.37 4.93 -12.21
C GLY A 197 -1.76 6.32 -12.00
N ARG A 198 -2.07 6.98 -10.88
CA ARG A 198 -1.46 8.26 -10.47
C ARG A 198 -0.20 8.10 -9.60
N GLY A 199 0.19 6.87 -9.26
CA GLY A 199 1.32 6.59 -8.35
C GLY A 199 1.00 6.72 -6.86
N GLU A 200 -0.26 6.89 -6.48
CA GLU A 200 -0.75 7.20 -5.11
C GLU A 200 -1.01 5.94 -4.25
N VAL A 201 0.01 5.08 -4.10
CA VAL A 201 -0.11 3.76 -3.47
C VAL A 201 0.87 3.69 -2.32
N GLY A 202 0.50 3.16 -1.15
CA GLY A 202 1.42 2.99 -0.02
C GLY A 202 1.95 4.27 0.62
N GLU A 203 1.69 5.44 0.03
CA GLU A 203 1.18 6.50 0.86
C GLU A 203 0.01 5.89 1.60
N ARG A 204 0.19 5.80 2.92
CA ARG A 204 -0.92 5.95 3.83
C ARG A 204 -1.98 6.78 3.06
N ALA A 205 -3.12 6.17 2.73
CA ALA A 205 -4.28 6.78 3.34
C ALA A 205 -3.84 6.83 4.80
N ALA A 206 -3.26 7.97 5.21
CA ALA A 206 -3.35 8.34 6.58
C ALA A 206 -4.83 8.03 6.84
N VAL A 207 -5.14 7.33 7.91
CA VAL A 207 -6.44 7.64 8.50
C VAL A 207 -6.39 9.16 8.56
N ALA A 208 -7.06 9.81 7.60
CA ALA A 208 -6.68 11.14 7.17
C ALA A 208 -7.17 11.93 8.33
N ARG A 209 -6.27 12.21 9.29
CA ARG A 209 -6.59 12.29 10.72
C ARG A 209 -7.87 13.05 10.80
N ASP A 210 -8.95 12.34 11.05
CA ASP A 210 -10.23 12.95 10.76
C ASP A 210 -10.50 13.96 11.88
N MET A 211 -11.57 14.72 11.75
CA MET A 211 -11.85 15.76 12.74
C MET A 211 -12.08 15.24 14.17
N THR A 212 -12.19 13.91 14.39
CA THR A 212 -12.20 13.34 15.74
C THR A 212 -10.82 13.35 16.41
N ASP A 213 -9.73 13.42 15.62
CA ASP A 213 -8.35 13.51 16.13
C ASP A 213 -8.04 14.95 16.61
N PRO A 214 -7.55 15.13 17.84
CA PRO A 214 -7.20 16.44 18.40
C PRO A 214 -6.17 17.25 17.61
N SER A 215 -5.36 16.58 16.78
CA SER A 215 -4.34 17.23 15.96
C SER A 215 -4.85 17.68 14.58
N HIS A 216 -6.11 17.39 14.23
CA HIS A 216 -6.70 17.88 12.99
C HIS A 216 -7.08 19.36 13.09
N VAL A 217 -6.80 20.14 12.05
CA VAL A 217 -7.06 21.60 12.01
C VAL A 217 -8.54 21.95 12.22
N GLY A 218 -9.45 21.06 11.83
CA GLY A 218 -10.89 21.21 12.03
C GLY A 218 -11.45 20.70 13.36
N HIS A 219 -10.62 20.16 14.25
CA HIS A 219 -11.08 19.47 15.46
C HIS A 219 -11.96 20.34 16.37
N GLY A 220 -11.58 21.59 16.60
CA GLY A 220 -12.35 22.52 17.44
C GLY A 220 -13.75 22.81 16.89
N LEU A 221 -13.85 23.08 15.58
CA LEU A 221 -15.13 23.28 14.91
C LEU A 221 -16.01 22.02 14.98
N PHE A 222 -15.41 20.85 14.79
CA PHE A 222 -16.12 19.58 14.88
C PHE A 222 -16.71 19.33 16.27
N LEU A 223 -15.94 19.58 17.34
CA LEU A 223 -16.46 19.48 18.70
C LEU A 223 -17.63 20.44 18.96
N GLY A 224 -17.52 21.69 18.50
CA GLY A 224 -18.61 22.68 18.61
C GLY A 224 -19.88 22.24 17.88
N ALA A 225 -19.74 21.77 16.64
CA ALA A 225 -20.85 21.23 15.86
C ALA A 225 -21.49 20.00 16.52
N ARG A 226 -20.66 19.06 16.98
CA ARG A 226 -21.10 17.81 17.62
C ARG A 226 -21.87 18.09 18.91
N ASN A 227 -21.36 18.98 19.75
CA ASN A 227 -22.01 19.39 20.99
C ASN A 227 -23.36 20.07 20.71
N GLY A 228 -23.41 20.99 19.74
CA GLY A 228 -24.66 21.65 19.36
C GLY A 228 -25.71 20.68 18.82
N LEU A 229 -25.31 19.72 17.98
CA LEU A 229 -26.20 18.68 17.48
C LEU A 229 -26.72 17.75 18.59
N GLN A 230 -25.89 17.42 19.58
CA GLN A 230 -26.31 16.65 20.75
C GLN A 230 -27.34 17.41 21.60
N GLN A 231 -27.17 18.73 21.75
CA GLN A 231 -28.10 19.57 22.51
C GLN A 231 -29.47 19.72 21.83
N LEU A 232 -29.53 19.64 20.49
CA LEU A 232 -30.80 19.58 19.76
C LEU A 232 -31.59 18.28 20.03
N GLY A 233 -30.91 17.23 20.50
CA GLY A 233 -31.52 15.95 20.84
C GLY A 233 -32.34 15.36 19.67
N PRO A 234 -33.52 14.78 19.92
CA PRO A 234 -34.40 14.24 18.87
C PRO A 234 -34.80 15.26 17.81
N GLY A 235 -34.77 16.57 18.12
CA GLY A 235 -35.09 17.66 17.21
C GLY A 235 -34.07 17.86 16.08
N SER A 236 -32.87 17.27 16.19
CA SER A 236 -31.89 17.24 15.10
C SER A 236 -32.34 16.37 13.92
N GLY A 237 -33.19 15.37 14.17
CA GLY A 237 -33.58 14.35 13.18
C GLY A 237 -32.49 13.32 12.88
N LEU A 238 -31.40 13.31 13.65
CA LEU A 238 -30.30 12.35 13.57
C LEU A 238 -30.63 11.11 14.39
N ARG A 239 -30.47 9.93 13.80
CA ARG A 239 -30.94 8.65 14.37
C ARG A 239 -29.81 7.78 14.90
N THR A 240 -28.60 8.00 14.40
CA THR A 240 -27.43 7.19 14.77
C THR A 240 -26.25 8.07 15.17
N PRO A 241 -25.32 7.55 15.98
CA PRO A 241 -24.06 8.25 16.26
C PRO A 241 -23.27 8.58 14.99
N GLN A 242 -23.32 7.71 13.98
CA GLN A 242 -22.65 7.94 12.70
C GLN A 242 -23.26 9.13 11.93
N GLU A 243 -24.59 9.22 11.85
CA GLU A 243 -25.26 10.35 11.20
C GLU A 243 -24.92 11.67 11.92
N LEU A 244 -24.78 11.63 13.24
CA LEU A 244 -24.38 12.77 14.05
C LEU A 244 -22.95 13.20 13.76
N ASP A 245 -22.01 12.27 13.73
CA ASP A 245 -20.61 12.56 13.46
C ASP A 245 -20.40 13.05 12.01
N ASN A 246 -21.10 12.45 11.03
CA ASN A 246 -21.12 12.92 9.65
C ASN A 246 -21.67 14.36 9.54
N ALA A 247 -22.82 14.63 10.17
CA ALA A 247 -23.42 15.97 10.15
C ALA A 247 -22.58 17.02 10.86
N ALA A 248 -21.94 16.65 11.98
CA ALA A 248 -21.00 17.52 12.70
C ALA A 248 -19.78 17.86 11.83
N ALA A 249 -19.22 16.87 11.13
CA ALA A 249 -18.10 17.06 10.23
C ALA A 249 -18.46 17.96 9.04
N ALA A 250 -19.64 17.77 8.43
CA ALA A 250 -20.11 18.63 7.34
C ALA A 250 -20.34 20.08 7.80
N LEU A 251 -20.91 20.28 9.01
CA LEU A 251 -21.04 21.61 9.61
C LEU A 251 -19.68 22.26 9.87
N ALA A 252 -18.71 21.51 10.38
CA ALA A 252 -17.35 22.02 10.60
C ALA A 252 -16.67 22.47 9.30
N ALA A 253 -16.77 21.65 8.24
CA ALA A 253 -16.25 21.99 6.92
C ALA A 253 -16.93 23.24 6.34
N GLY A 254 -18.26 23.31 6.42
CA GLY A 254 -19.04 24.47 6.00
C GLY A 254 -18.69 25.74 6.78
N ALA A 255 -18.51 25.63 8.10
CA ALA A 255 -18.15 26.73 8.99
C ALA A 255 -16.75 27.26 8.68
N HIS A 256 -15.76 26.38 8.53
CA HIS A 256 -14.41 26.75 8.11
C HIS A 256 -14.44 27.48 6.76
N LYS A 257 -15.18 26.93 5.79
CA LYS A 257 -15.34 27.54 4.47
C LYS A 257 -15.96 28.94 4.55
N ALA A 258 -16.94 29.13 5.44
CA ALA A 258 -17.56 30.42 5.71
C ALA A 258 -16.71 31.38 6.58
N GLY A 259 -15.54 30.94 7.05
CA GLY A 259 -14.60 31.76 7.83
C GLY A 259 -14.83 31.75 9.34
N LEU A 260 -15.75 30.92 9.83
CA LEU A 260 -15.97 30.74 11.27
C LEU A 260 -14.73 30.08 11.89
N GLN A 261 -14.39 30.54 13.08
CA GLN A 261 -13.28 30.03 13.90
C GLN A 261 -13.76 29.04 14.96
N GLN A 262 -15.02 29.14 15.37
CA GLN A 262 -15.67 28.23 16.31
C GLN A 262 -17.17 28.09 15.98
N ILE A 263 -17.82 27.12 16.60
CA ILE A 263 -19.28 26.93 16.52
C ILE A 263 -19.81 26.96 17.94
N ASP A 264 -20.50 28.05 18.28
CA ASP A 264 -21.08 28.29 19.60
C ASP A 264 -22.48 27.66 19.71
N HIS A 265 -23.24 27.69 18.60
CA HIS A 265 -24.59 27.14 18.54
C HIS A 265 -24.82 26.36 17.24
N VAL A 266 -25.65 25.31 17.33
CA VAL A 266 -26.23 24.63 16.17
C VAL A 266 -27.75 24.71 16.25
N VAL A 267 -28.38 25.13 15.15
CA VAL A 267 -29.83 25.32 15.07
C VAL A 267 -30.38 24.58 13.87
N ALA A 268 -31.52 23.90 14.04
CA ALA A 268 -32.27 23.33 12.93
C ALA A 268 -33.21 24.38 12.31
N GLY A 269 -33.29 24.42 10.97
CA GLY A 269 -34.26 25.25 10.26
C GLY A 269 -35.70 24.87 10.60
N ALA A 270 -36.65 25.78 10.35
CA ALA A 270 -38.07 25.58 10.66
C ALA A 270 -38.69 24.34 9.97
N ASP A 271 -38.18 23.97 8.78
CA ASP A 271 -38.58 22.77 8.03
C ASP A 271 -37.71 21.53 8.34
N GLY A 272 -36.71 21.69 9.20
CA GLY A 272 -35.73 20.66 9.54
C GLY A 272 -34.79 20.24 8.41
N ARG A 273 -34.84 20.87 7.22
CA ARG A 273 -34.00 20.49 6.08
C ARG A 273 -32.57 21.01 6.22
N MET A 274 -32.41 22.16 6.85
CA MET A 274 -31.12 22.82 7.02
C MET A 274 -30.64 22.73 8.47
N LEU A 275 -29.34 22.56 8.64
CA LEU A 275 -28.63 22.76 9.89
C LEU A 275 -27.78 24.02 9.76
N PHE A 276 -27.80 24.85 10.80
CA PHE A 276 -27.05 26.09 10.87
C PHE A 276 -26.00 26.01 11.95
N ALA A 277 -24.73 26.23 11.61
CA ALA A 277 -23.69 26.51 12.59
C ALA A 277 -23.58 28.02 12.77
N VAL A 278 -23.48 28.46 14.02
CA VAL A 278 -23.47 29.87 14.41
C VAL A 278 -22.29 30.15 15.32
N GLN A 279 -21.59 31.24 15.04
CA GLN A 279 -20.58 31.82 15.91
C GLN A 279 -21.08 33.17 16.46
N GLY A 280 -20.92 33.36 17.78
CA GLY A 280 -21.40 34.51 18.52
C GLY A 280 -22.78 34.31 19.15
N ASN A 281 -23.25 35.33 19.86
CA ASN A 281 -24.51 35.28 20.60
C ASN A 281 -25.71 35.29 19.64
N MET A 282 -26.71 34.45 19.93
CA MET A 282 -27.97 34.45 19.19
C MET A 282 -28.68 35.80 19.33
N GLY A 283 -28.92 36.47 18.20
CA GLY A 283 -29.57 37.79 18.14
C GLY A 283 -28.59 38.97 18.03
N ASP A 284 -27.28 38.73 18.10
CA ASP A 284 -26.28 39.74 17.78
C ASP A 284 -26.21 39.95 16.24
N PRO A 285 -26.36 41.19 15.72
CA PRO A 285 -26.19 41.47 14.30
C PRO A 285 -24.83 41.07 13.71
N ALA A 286 -23.78 40.98 14.55
CA ALA A 286 -22.44 40.56 14.16
C ALA A 286 -22.25 39.03 14.14
N MET A 287 -23.29 38.25 14.48
CA MET A 287 -23.22 36.78 14.45
C MET A 287 -22.85 36.28 13.04
N GLN A 288 -21.96 35.29 12.99
CA GLN A 288 -21.61 34.60 11.75
C GLN A 288 -22.34 33.27 11.68
N ARG A 289 -22.73 32.84 10.48
CA ARG A 289 -23.40 31.56 10.29
C ARG A 289 -23.07 30.91 8.97
N CYS A 290 -23.11 29.59 8.96
CA CYS A 290 -23.18 28.80 7.73
C CYS A 290 -24.39 27.85 7.79
N ALA A 291 -24.82 27.38 6.62
CA ALA A 291 -25.93 26.44 6.51
C ALA A 291 -25.47 25.23 5.71
N VAL A 292 -25.89 24.04 6.14
CA VAL A 292 -25.70 22.79 5.40
C VAL A 292 -27.03 22.06 5.28
N GLU A 293 -27.23 21.34 4.17
CA GLU A 293 -28.40 20.50 4.02
C GLU A 293 -28.25 19.24 4.87
N ARG A 294 -29.24 18.94 5.71
CA ARG A 294 -29.16 17.84 6.68
C ARG A 294 -28.97 16.48 6.02
N VAL A 295 -29.73 16.18 4.96
CA VAL A 295 -29.71 14.86 4.32
C VAL A 295 -28.35 14.61 3.66
N GLN A 296 -27.82 15.62 2.97
CA GLN A 296 -26.46 15.55 2.43
C GLN A 296 -25.43 15.39 3.54
N ALA A 297 -25.55 16.18 4.61
CA ALA A 297 -24.62 16.19 5.74
C ALA A 297 -24.55 14.84 6.48
N THR A 298 -25.67 14.12 6.60
CA THR A 298 -25.68 12.79 7.26
C THR A 298 -25.14 11.67 6.38
N GLN A 299 -25.24 11.80 5.06
CA GLN A 299 -24.78 10.81 4.09
C GLN A 299 -23.30 10.99 3.73
N GLN A 300 -22.76 12.20 3.84
CA GLN A 300 -21.35 12.46 3.58
C GLN A 300 -20.46 11.89 4.70
N PRO A 301 -19.53 10.97 4.40
CA PRO A 301 -18.63 10.41 5.40
C PRO A 301 -17.78 11.49 6.09
N LEU A 302 -17.58 11.33 7.40
CA LEU A 302 -16.77 12.25 8.21
C LEU A 302 -15.34 12.43 7.66
N GLU A 303 -14.75 11.38 7.08
CA GLU A 303 -13.42 11.41 6.49
C GLU A 303 -13.37 12.30 5.23
N GLU A 304 -14.46 12.37 4.47
CA GLU A 304 -14.57 13.22 3.30
C GLU A 304 -14.61 14.70 3.71
N SER A 305 -15.47 15.06 4.65
CA SER A 305 -15.54 16.40 5.22
C SER A 305 -14.22 16.84 5.86
N SER A 306 -13.51 15.90 6.52
CA SER A 306 -12.20 16.15 7.13
C SER A 306 -11.15 16.51 6.07
N ARG A 307 -11.09 15.75 4.97
CA ARG A 307 -10.20 16.05 3.84
C ARG A 307 -10.53 17.38 3.17
N GLN A 308 -11.80 17.69 2.96
CA GLN A 308 -12.24 18.96 2.36
C GLN A 308 -11.79 20.16 3.19
N LEU A 309 -11.96 20.10 4.53
CA LEU A 309 -11.54 21.17 5.43
C LEU A 309 -10.01 21.33 5.43
N ALA A 310 -9.25 20.24 5.56
CA ALA A 310 -7.79 20.29 5.56
C ALA A 310 -7.22 20.89 4.26
N ALA A 311 -7.82 20.54 3.12
CA ALA A 311 -7.43 21.10 1.83
C ALA A 311 -7.72 22.61 1.74
N ASP A 312 -8.89 23.07 2.16
CA ASP A 312 -9.25 24.50 2.17
C ASP A 312 -8.34 25.30 3.12
N ALA A 313 -8.02 24.75 4.29
CA ALA A 313 -7.12 25.38 5.26
C ALA A 313 -5.71 25.59 4.68
N THR A 314 -5.19 24.57 3.98
CA THR A 314 -3.88 24.63 3.33
C THR A 314 -3.87 25.68 2.22
N ALA A 315 -4.89 25.68 1.36
CA ALA A 315 -5.01 26.65 0.27
C ALA A 315 -5.05 28.10 0.77
N ARG A 316 -5.76 28.37 1.88
CA ARG A 316 -5.80 29.70 2.50
C ARG A 316 -4.45 30.13 3.08
N GLN A 317 -3.71 29.20 3.68
CA GLN A 317 -2.37 29.49 4.20
C GLN A 317 -1.42 29.85 3.06
N GLU A 318 -1.46 29.11 1.96
CA GLU A 318 -0.63 29.40 0.78
C GLU A 318 -0.98 30.75 0.15
N GLN A 319 -2.28 31.05 0.01
CA GLN A 319 -2.75 32.33 -0.52
C GLN A 319 -2.38 33.53 0.37
N SER A 320 -2.48 33.39 1.69
CA SER A 320 -2.03 34.45 2.61
C SER A 320 -0.52 34.63 2.60
N ALA A 321 0.24 33.54 2.50
CA ALA A 321 1.70 33.58 2.37
C ALA A 321 2.17 34.17 1.04
N SER A 322 1.42 34.02 -0.05
CA SER A 322 1.74 34.66 -1.34
C SER A 322 1.45 36.16 -1.28
N ILE A 323 0.28 36.57 -0.75
CA ILE A 323 -0.08 37.98 -0.57
C ILE A 323 0.95 38.72 0.29
N ASN A 324 1.37 38.11 1.41
CA ASN A 324 2.38 38.72 2.29
C ASN A 324 3.73 38.89 1.58
N ARG A 325 4.16 37.87 0.82
CA ARG A 325 5.41 37.95 0.02
C ARG A 325 5.33 39.05 -1.03
N GLU A 326 4.20 39.23 -1.71
CA GLU A 326 4.00 40.31 -2.68
C GLU A 326 4.03 41.69 -2.01
N GLN A 327 3.41 41.85 -0.85
CA GLN A 327 3.43 43.11 -0.10
C GLN A 327 4.82 43.48 0.41
N GLU A 328 5.61 42.49 0.86
CA GLU A 328 7.01 42.70 1.26
C GLU A 328 7.89 43.10 0.07
N GLN A 329 7.70 42.48 -1.08
CA GLN A 329 8.40 42.85 -2.31
C GLN A 329 8.02 44.25 -2.80
N GLN A 330 6.75 44.64 -2.70
CA GLN A 330 6.31 45.99 -3.05
C GLN A 330 6.87 47.05 -2.08
N ARG A 331 6.85 46.79 -0.76
CA ARG A 331 7.48 47.68 0.24
C ARG A 331 8.98 47.84 0.00
N SER A 332 9.67 46.78 -0.37
CA SER A 332 11.12 46.80 -0.66
C SER A 332 11.47 47.55 -1.95
N ARG A 333 10.51 47.75 -2.87
CA ARG A 333 10.67 48.52 -4.11
C ARG A 333 10.34 50.01 -3.97
N THR A 334 9.74 50.41 -2.84
CA THR A 334 9.28 51.79 -2.61
C THR A 334 10.18 52.55 -1.61
N LEU A 335 11.24 51.90 -1.12
CA LEU A 335 12.35 52.45 -0.32
C LEU A 335 13.59 52.59 -1.22
#